data_AF-A0A519I2B8-F1
#
_entry.id   AF-A0A519I2B8-F1
#
_cell.length_a   1.000
_cell.length_b   1.000
_cell.length_c   1.000
_cell.angle_alpha   90.00
_cell.angle_beta   90.00
_cell.angle_gamma   90.00
#
_symmetry.space_group_name_H-M   'P 1'
#
loop_
_entity.id
_entity.type
_entity.pdbx_description
1 polymer ?
#
loop_
_entity_poly.entity_id
_entity_poly.type
_entity_poly.pdbx_seq_one_letter_code
_entity_poly.pdbx_strand_id
1 'polypeptide(L)'
;MRPMKLVALSLLALVAAAAALGWQQGWWRLPDRHNPFVPLVVDEPPNWLTSYKLARAQRDPAVCARLVRALPWRAEPLPDRRTGEGCGFKQAWRIAAMGEVAVGDTFAFSCPSVLALAMWQRHTLAGAAQRHFGEPVQRLRAASSRP
;
A
#
# COMPACT_ATOMS: atom_id res chain seq x y z
N MET A 1 -34.79 -30.60 15.49
CA MET A 1 -33.46 -29.91 15.46
C MET A 1 -32.97 -29.53 14.06
N ARG A 2 -33.16 -30.35 13.01
CA ARG A 2 -32.78 -30.02 11.62
C ARG A 2 -33.55 -28.85 10.97
N PRO A 3 -34.87 -28.65 11.19
CA PRO A 3 -35.60 -27.56 10.50
C PRO A 3 -35.24 -26.18 11.06
N MET A 4 -34.95 -26.07 12.37
CA MET A 4 -34.59 -24.81 13.00
C MET A 4 -33.20 -24.32 12.56
N LYS A 5 -32.27 -25.23 12.26
CA LYS A 5 -30.96 -24.89 11.65
C LYS A 5 -31.12 -24.37 10.23
N LEU A 6 -32.00 -24.98 9.43
CA LEU A 6 -32.27 -24.53 8.06
C LEU A 6 -32.92 -23.15 8.05
N VAL A 7 -33.93 -22.90 8.90
CA VAL A 7 -34.56 -21.58 9.03
C VAL A 7 -33.54 -20.51 9.47
N ALA A 8 -32.68 -20.82 10.44
CA ALA A 8 -31.63 -19.90 10.88
C ALA A 8 -30.61 -19.60 9.76
N LEU A 9 -30.19 -20.61 8.99
CA LEU A 9 -29.30 -20.44 7.84
C LEU A 9 -29.95 -19.59 6.74
N SER A 10 -31.23 -19.83 6.44
CA SER A 10 -32.01 -19.06 5.46
C SER A 10 -32.10 -17.58 5.86
N LEU A 11 -32.43 -17.31 7.14
CA LEU A 11 -32.52 -15.95 7.66
C LEU A 11 -31.15 -15.25 7.62
N LEU A 12 -30.08 -15.95 8.00
CA LEU A 12 -28.73 -15.39 7.95
C LEU A 12 -28.32 -15.04 6.51
N ALA A 13 -28.63 -15.92 5.54
CA ALA A 13 -28.37 -15.67 4.13
C ALA A 13 -29.16 -14.45 3.60
N LEU A 14 -30.43 -14.31 4.00
CA LEU A 14 -31.28 -13.18 3.64
C LEU A 14 -30.76 -11.85 4.20
N VAL A 15 -30.34 -11.84 5.47
CA VAL A 15 -29.73 -10.66 6.10
C VAL A 15 -28.42 -10.30 5.42
N ALA A 16 -27.56 -11.29 5.12
CA ALA A 16 -26.31 -11.06 4.41
C ALA A 16 -26.54 -10.51 2.99
N ALA A 17 -27.54 -11.03 2.27
CA ALA A 17 -27.91 -10.53 0.94
C ALA A 17 -28.44 -9.09 0.99
N ALA A 18 -29.33 -8.78 1.95
CA ALA A 18 -29.83 -7.41 2.13
C ALA A 18 -28.72 -6.43 2.50
N ALA A 19 -27.79 -6.83 3.38
CA ALA A 19 -26.62 -6.03 3.73
C ALA A 19 -25.68 -5.81 2.53
N ALA A 20 -25.42 -6.85 1.73
CA ALA A 20 -24.61 -6.74 0.51
C ALA A 20 -25.26 -5.80 -0.52
N LEU A 21 -26.58 -5.89 -0.71
CA LEU A 21 -27.33 -5.01 -1.62
C LEU A 21 -27.34 -3.57 -1.11
N GLY A 22 -27.58 -3.35 0.19
CA GLY A 22 -27.50 -2.02 0.80
C GLY A 22 -26.12 -1.39 0.71
N TRP A 23 -25.06 -2.20 0.79
CA TRP A 23 -23.68 -1.78 0.54
C TRP A 23 -23.45 -1.37 -0.91
N GLN A 24 -23.90 -2.19 -1.87
CA GLN A 24 -23.75 -1.86 -3.30
C GLN A 24 -24.52 -0.60 -3.71
N GLN A 25 -25.70 -0.39 -3.13
CA GLN A 25 -26.52 0.81 -3.35
C GLN A 25 -25.97 2.06 -2.63
N GLY A 26 -24.94 1.89 -1.79
CA GLY A 26 -24.32 3.00 -1.06
C GLY A 26 -25.19 3.60 0.04
N TRP A 27 -26.16 2.85 0.58
CA TRP A 27 -26.97 3.30 1.72
C TRP A 27 -26.15 3.40 3.01
N TRP A 28 -25.11 2.57 3.13
CA TRP A 28 -24.08 2.64 4.17
C TRP A 28 -22.70 2.88 3.54
N ARG A 29 -22.38 4.15 3.21
CA ARG A 29 -21.05 4.50 2.72
C ARG A 29 -20.07 4.61 3.88
N LEU A 30 -19.30 3.54 4.10
CA LEU A 30 -18.08 3.62 4.89
C LEU A 30 -17.06 4.52 4.19
N PRO A 31 -16.36 5.41 4.91
CA PRO A 31 -15.25 6.16 4.36
C PRO A 31 -14.24 5.22 3.67
N ASP A 32 -13.70 5.61 2.52
CA ASP A 32 -12.81 4.79 1.69
C ASP A 32 -11.64 4.18 2.47
N ARG A 33 -11.07 4.94 3.41
CA ARG A 33 -10.03 4.47 4.34
C ARG A 33 -10.39 3.20 5.11
N HIS A 34 -11.68 2.97 5.39
CA HIS A 34 -12.21 1.80 6.10
C HIS A 34 -12.92 0.79 5.18
N ASN A 35 -12.95 1.03 3.87
CA ASN A 35 -13.51 0.11 2.90
C ASN A 35 -12.40 -0.85 2.38
N PRO A 36 -12.51 -2.18 2.57
CA PRO A 36 -11.50 -3.12 2.09
C PRO A 36 -11.52 -3.29 0.55
N PHE A 37 -12.61 -2.92 -0.11
CA PHE A 37 -12.80 -3.16 -1.53
C PHE A 37 -12.24 -2.04 -2.42
N VAL A 38 -11.99 -0.85 -1.87
CA VAL A 38 -11.33 0.24 -2.61
C VAL A 38 -9.81 0.05 -2.69
N PRO A 39 -9.13 0.58 -3.72
CA PRO A 39 -7.68 0.52 -3.84
C PRO A 39 -6.94 1.18 -2.67
N LEU A 40 -5.65 0.86 -2.54
CA LEU A 40 -4.76 1.58 -1.63
C LEU A 40 -4.62 3.04 -2.06
N VAL A 41 -4.69 3.96 -1.10
CA VAL A 41 -4.35 5.38 -1.28
C VAL A 41 -3.11 5.66 -0.43
N VAL A 42 -1.99 6.01 -1.07
CA VAL A 42 -0.70 6.18 -0.39
C VAL A 42 -0.72 7.40 0.54
N ASP A 43 -1.50 8.42 0.19
CA ASP A 43 -1.61 9.65 0.96
C ASP A 43 -2.50 9.53 2.20
N GLU A 44 -3.23 8.41 2.36
CA GLU A 44 -4.01 8.15 3.57
C GLU A 44 -3.11 7.67 4.73
N PRO A 45 -3.34 8.17 5.97
CA PRO A 45 -2.63 7.67 7.14
C PRO A 45 -2.83 6.15 7.32
N PRO A 46 -1.76 5.40 7.67
CA PRO A 46 -1.86 3.98 7.94
C PRO A 46 -2.92 3.65 8.99
N ASN A 47 -3.68 2.59 8.74
CA ASN A 47 -4.71 2.08 9.63
C ASN A 47 -4.70 0.54 9.61
N TRP A 48 -5.64 -0.08 10.33
CA TRP A 48 -5.72 -1.54 10.48
C TRP A 48 -5.93 -2.31 9.14
N LEU A 49 -6.42 -1.66 8.09
CA LEU A 49 -6.55 -2.23 6.73
C LEU A 49 -5.33 -2.00 5.84
N THR A 50 -4.37 -1.14 6.23
CA THR A 50 -3.26 -0.75 5.35
C THR A 50 -2.45 -1.95 4.87
N SER A 51 -2.10 -2.87 5.78
CA SER A 51 -1.36 -4.08 5.43
C SER A 51 -2.13 -4.95 4.42
N TYR A 52 -3.44 -5.06 4.56
CA TYR A 52 -4.30 -5.79 3.63
C TYR A 52 -4.36 -5.11 2.25
N LYS A 53 -4.62 -3.79 2.21
CA LYS A 53 -4.67 -3.02 0.95
C LYS A 53 -3.33 -3.02 0.22
N LEU A 54 -2.23 -2.93 0.96
CA LEU A 54 -0.88 -3.03 0.43
C LEU A 54 -0.60 -4.43 -0.14
N ALA A 55 -0.96 -5.50 0.58
CA ALA A 55 -0.83 -6.87 0.08
C ALA A 55 -1.68 -7.13 -1.17
N ARG A 56 -2.88 -6.54 -1.25
CA ARG A 56 -3.72 -6.60 -2.45
C ARG A 56 -3.08 -5.88 -3.63
N ALA A 57 -2.53 -4.67 -3.42
CA ALA A 57 -1.86 -3.91 -4.47
C ALA A 57 -0.65 -4.66 -5.05
N GLN A 58 0.04 -5.49 -4.26
CA GLN A 58 1.19 -6.28 -4.71
C GLN A 58 0.82 -7.43 -5.65
N ARG A 59 -0.40 -7.96 -5.57
CA ARG A 59 -0.84 -9.10 -6.40
C ARG A 59 -1.12 -8.70 -7.84
N ASP A 60 -1.28 -7.40 -8.11
CA ASP A 60 -1.61 -6.86 -9.42
C ASP A 60 -0.51 -5.86 -9.87
N PRO A 61 0.35 -6.26 -10.83
CA PRO A 61 1.42 -5.39 -11.33
C PRO A 61 0.92 -4.06 -11.88
N ALA A 62 -0.26 -4.04 -12.51
CA ALA A 62 -0.82 -2.83 -13.12
C ALA A 62 -1.34 -1.86 -12.06
N VAL A 63 -2.00 -2.38 -11.02
CA VAL A 63 -2.42 -1.57 -9.87
C VAL A 63 -1.22 -0.95 -9.19
N CYS A 64 -0.16 -1.72 -8.94
CA CYS A 64 1.02 -1.17 -8.32
C CYS A 64 1.72 -0.13 -9.19
N ALA A 65 1.90 -0.41 -10.47
CA ALA A 65 2.54 0.53 -11.38
C ALA A 65 1.80 1.88 -11.42
N ARG A 66 0.46 1.84 -11.40
CA ARG A 66 -0.36 3.05 -11.28
C ARG A 66 -0.09 3.80 -9.97
N LEU A 67 -0.01 3.10 -8.85
CA LEU A 67 0.23 3.73 -7.54
C LEU A 67 1.63 4.35 -7.46
N VAL A 68 2.67 3.66 -7.96
CA VAL A 68 4.04 4.21 -7.98
C VAL A 68 4.13 5.44 -8.88
N ARG A 69 3.48 5.42 -10.05
CA ARG A 69 3.45 6.57 -10.97
C ARG A 69 2.69 7.78 -10.42
N ALA A 70 1.76 7.56 -9.49
CA ALA A 70 1.03 8.63 -8.83
C ALA A 70 1.83 9.31 -7.71
N LEU A 71 2.97 8.74 -7.30
CA LEU A 71 3.83 9.38 -6.31
C LEU A 71 4.49 10.62 -6.92
N PRO A 72 4.76 11.67 -6.11
CA PRO A 72 5.53 12.84 -6.54
C PRO A 72 7.03 12.53 -6.63
N TRP A 73 7.40 11.36 -7.15
CA TRP A 73 8.75 10.80 -7.18
C TRP A 73 9.19 10.60 -8.62
N ARG A 74 10.50 10.69 -8.87
CA ARG A 74 11.07 10.18 -10.12
C ARG A 74 11.40 8.71 -9.94
N ALA A 75 10.55 7.85 -10.48
CA ALA A 75 10.71 6.41 -10.43
C ALA A 75 10.53 5.78 -11.81
N GLU A 76 11.40 4.83 -12.15
CA GLU A 76 11.37 4.12 -13.43
C GLU A 76 11.25 2.60 -13.21
N PRO A 77 10.42 1.89 -13.99
CA PRO A 77 10.31 0.45 -13.86
C PRO A 77 11.62 -0.24 -14.25
N LEU A 78 11.94 -1.32 -13.56
CA LEU A 78 13.09 -2.18 -13.85
C LEU A 78 12.61 -3.57 -14.25
N PRO A 79 13.37 -4.27 -15.12
CA PRO A 79 13.07 -5.66 -15.43
C PRO A 79 13.23 -6.55 -14.18
N ASP A 80 12.38 -7.58 -14.11
CA ASP A 80 12.47 -8.60 -13.08
C ASP A 80 13.85 -9.28 -13.11
N ARG A 81 14.43 -9.46 -11.93
CA ARG A 81 15.74 -10.10 -11.77
C ARG A 81 15.67 -11.14 -10.68
N ARG A 82 16.13 -12.35 -10.97
CA ARG A 82 16.41 -13.38 -9.97
C ARG A 82 17.92 -13.40 -9.71
N THR A 83 18.33 -13.30 -8.46
CA THR A 83 19.75 -13.31 -8.06
C THR A 83 20.11 -14.52 -7.19
N GLY A 84 19.13 -15.38 -6.89
CA GLY A 84 19.28 -16.59 -6.11
C GLY A 84 17.91 -17.21 -5.81
N GLU A 85 17.88 -18.26 -5.00
CA GLU A 85 16.63 -18.77 -4.46
C GLU A 85 16.07 -17.77 -3.44
N GLY A 86 14.80 -17.37 -3.59
CA GLY A 86 14.19 -16.33 -2.76
C GLY A 86 14.75 -14.91 -2.95
N CYS A 87 15.87 -14.74 -3.64
CA CYS A 87 16.53 -13.46 -3.86
C CYS A 87 16.27 -12.87 -5.24
N GLY A 88 16.08 -11.55 -5.27
CA GLY A 88 15.89 -10.78 -6.49
C GLY A 88 14.79 -9.74 -6.35
N PHE A 89 14.43 -9.13 -7.47
CA PHE A 89 13.35 -8.17 -7.54
C PHE A 89 12.30 -8.60 -8.57
N LYS A 90 11.03 -8.44 -8.18
CA LYS A 90 9.87 -8.51 -9.07
C LYS A 90 9.17 -7.18 -9.06
N GLN A 91 8.68 -6.74 -10.22
CA GLN A 91 7.98 -5.48 -10.40
C GLN A 91 8.78 -4.32 -9.79
N ALA A 92 10.09 -4.30 -10.03
CA ALA A 92 10.98 -3.37 -9.38
C ALA A 92 10.93 -1.98 -10.00
N TRP A 93 11.32 -1.00 -9.22
CA TRP A 93 11.43 0.39 -9.63
C TRP A 93 12.74 0.96 -9.13
N ARG A 94 13.42 1.72 -9.99
CA ARG A 94 14.55 2.58 -9.63
C ARG A 94 14.02 3.93 -9.18
N ILE A 95 14.35 4.33 -7.96
CA ILE A 95 13.98 5.64 -7.39
C ILE A 95 15.17 6.59 -7.56
N ALA A 96 14.92 7.74 -8.20
CA ALA A 96 15.92 8.77 -8.46
C ALA A 96 15.63 10.12 -7.76
N ALA A 97 14.39 10.36 -7.32
CA ALA A 97 14.03 11.50 -6.47
C ALA A 97 12.73 11.21 -5.71
N MET A 98 12.58 11.79 -4.50
CA MET A 98 11.44 11.56 -3.61
C MET A 98 10.75 12.89 -3.24
N GLY A 99 10.34 13.65 -4.26
CA GLY A 99 9.80 15.00 -4.09
C GLY A 99 10.88 15.95 -3.59
N GLU A 100 10.62 16.62 -2.47
CA GLU A 100 11.56 17.54 -1.82
C GLU A 100 12.69 16.82 -1.07
N VAL A 101 12.53 15.51 -0.80
CA VAL A 101 13.57 14.72 -0.12
C VAL A 101 14.62 14.26 -1.14
N ALA A 102 15.86 14.68 -0.93
CA ALA A 102 16.97 14.29 -1.77
C ALA A 102 17.24 12.77 -1.65
N VAL A 103 17.60 12.16 -2.77
CA VAL A 103 18.05 10.77 -2.81
C VAL A 103 19.57 10.77 -2.98
N GLY A 104 20.31 10.15 -2.06
CA GLY A 104 21.77 10.10 -2.10
C GLY A 104 22.29 9.37 -3.34
N ASP A 105 21.97 8.08 -3.42
CA ASP A 105 22.20 7.22 -4.58
C ASP A 105 20.88 6.66 -5.07
N THR A 106 20.74 6.44 -6.38
CA THR A 106 19.55 5.75 -6.88
C THR A 106 19.50 4.34 -6.31
N PHE A 107 18.35 3.94 -5.77
CA PHE A 107 18.15 2.59 -5.24
C PHE A 107 16.96 1.91 -5.92
N ALA A 108 17.02 0.59 -5.96
CA ALA A 108 16.01 -0.26 -6.55
C ALA A 108 15.25 -1.00 -5.46
N PHE A 109 13.92 -0.95 -5.53
CA PHE A 109 13.04 -1.68 -4.64
C PHE A 109 11.95 -2.37 -5.44
N SER A 110 11.44 -3.49 -4.92
CA SER A 110 10.21 -4.08 -5.43
C SER A 110 9.06 -3.08 -5.24
N CYS A 111 8.08 -3.12 -6.14
CA CYS A 111 6.83 -2.38 -6.04
C CYS A 111 6.27 -2.28 -4.58
N PRO A 112 6.10 -3.39 -3.82
CA PRO A 112 5.65 -3.31 -2.43
C PRO A 112 6.49 -2.41 -1.55
N SER A 113 7.81 -2.56 -1.66
CA SER A 113 8.77 -1.83 -0.88
C SER A 113 8.76 -0.35 -1.22
N VAL A 114 8.53 0.02 -2.48
CA VAL A 114 8.34 1.42 -2.90
C VAL A 114 7.10 2.02 -2.23
N LEU A 115 5.96 1.35 -2.30
CA LEU A 115 4.72 1.84 -1.70
C LEU A 115 4.82 1.95 -0.18
N ALA A 116 5.41 0.94 0.48
CA ALA A 116 5.66 0.97 1.92
C ALA A 116 6.60 2.11 2.31
N LEU A 117 7.68 2.33 1.54
CA LEU A 117 8.62 3.43 1.76
C LEU A 117 7.94 4.80 1.62
N ALA A 118 7.06 4.95 0.63
CA ALA A 118 6.32 6.20 0.43
C ALA A 118 5.39 6.52 1.60
N MET A 119 4.64 5.52 2.08
CA MET A 119 3.79 5.68 3.25
C MET A 119 4.61 5.97 4.51
N TRP A 120 5.72 5.28 4.73
CA TRP A 120 6.59 5.50 5.88
C TRP A 120 7.22 6.89 5.87
N GLN A 121 7.75 7.35 4.72
CA GLN A 121 8.33 8.68 4.59
C GLN A 121 7.30 9.76 4.99
N ARG A 122 6.09 9.68 4.42
CA ARG A 122 5.03 10.68 4.62
C ARG A 122 4.47 10.66 6.04
N HIS A 123 4.11 9.48 6.54
CA HIS A 123 3.27 9.36 7.74
C HIS A 123 4.02 9.06 9.02
N THR A 124 5.28 8.60 8.92
CA THR A 124 6.09 8.26 10.09
C THR A 124 7.35 9.10 10.16
N LEU A 125 8.17 9.06 9.10
CA LEU A 125 9.50 9.68 9.12
C LEU A 125 9.42 11.21 9.20
N ALA A 126 8.59 11.85 8.38
CA ALA A 126 8.48 13.31 8.38
C ALA A 126 8.10 13.86 9.77
N GLY A 127 7.10 13.25 10.43
CA GLY A 127 6.69 13.63 11.79
C GLY A 127 7.74 13.29 12.86
N ALA A 128 8.52 12.23 12.68
CA ALA A 128 9.63 11.91 13.59
C ALA A 128 10.78 12.91 13.45
N ALA A 129 11.14 13.29 12.22
CA ALA A 129 12.20 14.26 11.94
C ALA A 129 11.90 15.61 12.63
N GLN A 130 10.68 16.13 12.44
CA GLN A 130 10.27 17.37 13.07
C GLN A 130 10.27 17.28 14.60
N ARG A 131 9.79 16.17 15.19
CA ARG A 131 9.70 16.01 16.65
C ARG A 131 11.05 15.87 17.34
N HIS A 132 12.01 15.21 16.70
CA HIS A 132 13.29 14.89 17.34
C HIS A 132 14.41 15.85 16.95
N PHE A 133 14.33 16.48 15.76
CA PHE A 133 15.38 17.32 15.22
C PHE A 133 14.91 18.75 14.90
N GLY A 134 13.61 19.03 14.91
CA GLY A 134 13.08 20.34 14.55
C GLY A 134 13.17 20.67 13.05
N GLU A 135 13.57 19.71 12.22
CA GLU A 135 13.86 19.89 10.80
C GLU A 135 13.08 18.88 9.93
N PRO A 136 12.76 19.26 8.67
CA PRO A 136 12.21 18.31 7.70
C PRO A 136 13.25 17.29 7.26
N VAL A 137 12.79 16.19 6.67
CA VAL A 137 13.68 15.17 6.09
C VAL A 137 14.38 15.75 4.87
N GLN A 138 15.71 15.88 4.93
CA GLN A 138 16.47 16.45 3.82
C GLN A 138 16.95 15.41 2.80
N ARG A 139 17.34 14.21 3.27
CA ARG A 139 17.95 13.20 2.40
C ARG A 139 17.68 11.78 2.88
N LEU A 140 17.40 10.87 1.94
CA LEU A 140 17.37 9.43 2.15
C LEU A 140 18.45 8.74 1.29
N ARG A 141 19.11 7.74 1.88
CA ARG A 141 20.09 6.90 1.21
C ARG A 141 19.81 5.44 1.51
N ALA A 142 19.94 4.57 0.52
CA ALA A 142 19.94 3.14 0.79
C ALA A 142 21.23 2.78 1.54
N ALA A 143 21.11 1.90 2.53
CA ALA A 143 22.28 1.28 3.15
C ALA A 143 22.88 0.29 2.15
N SER A 144 23.64 0.83 1.19
CA SER A 144 24.47 0.05 0.28
C SER A 144 25.66 -0.50 1.06
N SER A 145 25.88 -1.82 0.98
CA SER A 145 27.02 -2.53 1.55
C SER A 145 28.23 -2.58 0.60
N ARG A 146 28.30 -1.68 -0.39
CA ARG A 146 29.53 -1.46 -1.18
C ARG A 146 30.18 -0.14 -0.78
N PRO A 147 31.49 -0.16 -0.45
CA PRO A 147 32.26 1.03 -0.11
C PRO A 147 32.37 1.99 -1.30
#